data_AF-A0A6P8J562-F1
#
_entry.id   AF-A0A6P8J562-F1
#
_cell.length_a   1.000
_cell.length_b   1.000
_cell.length_c   1.000
_cell.angle_alpha   90.00
_cell.angle_beta   90.00
_cell.angle_gamma   90.00
#
_symmetry.space_group_name_H-M   'P 1'
#
loop_
_entity.id
_entity.type
_entity.pdbx_description
1 polymer ?
#
loop_
_entity_poly.entity_id
_entity_poly.type
_entity_poly.pdbx_seq_one_letter_code
_entity_poly.pdbx_strand_id
1 'polypeptide(L)'
;MADAVRINVMLKVYKHENKNQCSMFSLKEVPIFKTVQEFKSYLVKKHAEEISPAKDISSFDLGYYGTRGRKLTICTEEHLREAYLAESLNYVTFWLKPHTHFEKTSLPKKRETVDEDEVMCLDFKASKNKKKKNDSVEEDKGLFNNYLSRLREHMDQFLAILN
;
A
#
# COMPACT_ATOMS: atom_id res chain seq x y z
N MET A 1 23.52 -12.08 17.41
CA MET A 1 23.09 -11.28 16.25
C MET A 1 21.62 -10.98 16.48
N ALA A 2 21.19 -9.72 16.43
CA ALA A 2 19.78 -9.42 16.65
C ALA A 2 18.97 -9.91 15.44
N ASP A 3 17.91 -10.68 15.68
CA ASP A 3 16.97 -11.05 14.63
C ASP A 3 16.33 -9.78 14.08
N ALA A 4 16.58 -9.50 12.80
CA ALA A 4 15.92 -8.41 12.10
C ALA A 4 14.41 -8.66 12.12
N VAL A 5 13.63 -7.70 12.60
CA VAL A 5 12.17 -7.84 12.70
C VAL A 5 11.59 -8.12 11.31
N ARG A 6 10.78 -9.17 11.23
CA ARG A 6 10.14 -9.65 10.01
C ARG A 6 8.63 -9.65 10.16
N ILE A 7 7.94 -9.38 9.06
CA ILE A 7 6.48 -9.33 8.94
C ILE A 7 6.03 -10.23 7.79
N ASN A 8 4.76 -10.59 7.76
CA ASN A 8 4.17 -11.14 6.54
C ASN A 8 3.52 -10.00 5.74
N VAL A 9 3.65 -10.08 4.42
CA VAL A 9 3.15 -9.07 3.49
C VAL A 9 2.17 -9.72 2.52
N MET A 10 0.98 -9.14 2.42
CA MET A 10 0.00 -9.49 1.40
C MET A 10 0.11 -8.48 0.25
N LEU A 11 0.64 -8.92 -0.89
CA LEU A 11 0.85 -8.08 -2.05
C LEU A 11 -0.31 -8.21 -3.05
N LYS A 12 -1.07 -7.13 -3.24
CA LYS A 12 -2.14 -7.03 -4.25
C LYS A 12 -1.61 -6.37 -5.52
N VAL A 13 -1.25 -7.18 -6.51
CA VAL A 13 -0.70 -6.71 -7.80
C VAL A 13 -1.85 -6.49 -8.78
N TYR A 14 -2.16 -5.23 -9.07
CA TYR A 14 -3.22 -4.84 -10.00
C TYR A 14 -2.78 -5.04 -11.45
N LYS A 15 -3.68 -5.52 -12.31
CA LYS A 15 -3.43 -5.55 -13.75
C LYS A 15 -3.57 -4.16 -14.34
N HIS A 16 -2.71 -3.84 -15.31
CA HIS A 16 -2.77 -2.57 -16.03
C HIS A 16 -4.11 -2.38 -16.78
N GLU A 17 -4.58 -3.43 -17.46
CA GLU A 17 -5.77 -3.42 -18.32
C GLU A 17 -7.08 -3.22 -17.53
N ASN A 18 -7.14 -3.69 -16.28
CA ASN A 18 -8.37 -3.63 -15.47
C ASN A 18 -8.07 -3.29 -14.01
N LYS A 19 -8.41 -2.06 -13.62
CA LYS A 19 -8.22 -1.49 -12.27
C LYS A 19 -8.87 -2.29 -11.13
N ASN A 20 -9.83 -3.17 -11.45
CA ASN A 20 -10.54 -4.01 -10.48
C ASN A 20 -9.98 -5.45 -10.42
N GLN A 21 -9.15 -5.87 -11.37
CA GLN A 21 -8.52 -7.20 -11.34
C GLN A 21 -7.13 -7.10 -10.71
N CYS A 22 -6.88 -7.91 -9.69
CA CYS A 22 -5.56 -8.06 -9.07
C CYS A 22 -5.25 -9.53 -8.78
N SER A 23 -3.97 -9.87 -8.86
CA SER A 23 -3.40 -11.08 -8.27
C SER A 23 -3.02 -10.80 -6.81
N MET A 24 -3.07 -11.82 -5.97
CA MET A 24 -2.70 -11.71 -4.54
C MET A 24 -1.59 -12.71 -4.22
N PHE A 25 -0.52 -12.22 -3.60
CA PHE A 25 0.66 -13.01 -3.23
C PHE A 25 0.98 -12.83 -1.75
N SER A 26 1.17 -13.96 -1.04
CA SER A 26 1.51 -13.98 0.38
C SER A 26 3.02 -14.12 0.55
N LEU A 27 3.70 -13.00 0.81
CA LEU A 27 5.13 -12.96 1.09
C LEU A 27 5.32 -13.17 2.59
N LYS A 28 6.08 -14.19 3.00
CA LYS A 28 6.33 -14.49 4.41
C LYS A 28 7.71 -13.99 4.82
N GLU A 29 7.86 -13.67 6.11
CA GLU A 29 9.17 -13.35 6.71
C GLU A 29 9.93 -12.19 6.02
N VAL A 30 9.19 -11.22 5.49
CA VAL A 30 9.74 -10.04 4.82
C VAL A 30 10.39 -9.12 5.86
N PRO A 31 11.66 -8.69 5.68
CA PRO A 31 12.29 -7.72 6.58
C PRO A 31 11.53 -6.38 6.59
N ILE A 32 11.50 -5.71 7.74
CA ILE A 32 11.05 -4.30 7.80
C ILE A 32 12.16 -3.40 7.23
N PHE A 33 11.79 -2.51 6.30
CA PHE A 33 12.72 -1.57 5.66
C PHE A 33 12.51 -0.15 6.19
N LYS A 34 13.58 0.65 6.28
CA LYS A 34 13.47 2.06 6.69
C LYS A 34 13.03 2.93 5.51
N THR A 35 13.58 2.68 4.33
CA THR A 35 13.32 3.49 3.13
C THR A 35 12.38 2.77 2.15
N VAL A 36 11.60 3.57 1.41
CA VAL A 36 10.74 3.08 0.30
C VAL A 36 11.59 2.44 -0.81
N GLN A 37 12.78 2.96 -1.05
CA GLN A 37 13.69 2.47 -2.08
C GLN A 37 14.25 1.08 -1.75
N GLU A 38 14.64 0.81 -0.50
CA GLU A 38 15.06 -0.52 -0.06
C GLU A 38 13.94 -1.54 -0.23
N PHE A 39 12.71 -1.21 0.20
CA PHE A 39 11.58 -2.13 0.09
C PHE A 39 11.25 -2.45 -1.38
N LYS A 40 11.18 -1.44 -2.24
CA LYS A 40 11.02 -1.64 -3.69
C LYS A 40 12.17 -2.45 -4.30
N SER A 41 13.41 -2.20 -3.87
CA SER A 41 14.59 -2.96 -4.33
C SER A 41 14.52 -4.43 -3.91
N TYR A 42 14.01 -4.71 -2.71
CA TYR A 42 13.80 -6.07 -2.22
C TYR A 42 12.74 -6.80 -3.06
N LEU A 43 11.58 -6.16 -3.32
CA LEU A 43 10.52 -6.73 -4.17
C LEU A 43 11.06 -7.08 -5.57
N VAL A 44 11.80 -6.18 -6.21
CA VAL A 44 12.42 -6.45 -7.53
C VAL A 44 13.47 -7.58 -7.48
N LYS A 45 14.26 -7.68 -6.40
CA LYS A 45 15.35 -8.68 -6.29
C LYS A 45 14.89 -10.06 -5.83
N LYS A 46 13.77 -10.17 -5.12
CA LYS A 46 13.31 -11.42 -4.48
C LYS A 46 11.94 -11.90 -4.96
N HIS A 47 11.12 -11.01 -5.51
CA HIS A 47 9.73 -11.27 -5.89
C HIS A 47 9.41 -10.74 -7.30
N ALA A 48 10.38 -10.87 -8.22
CA ALA A 48 10.28 -10.39 -9.59
C ALA A 48 9.14 -11.06 -10.39
N GLU A 49 8.85 -12.32 -10.09
CA GLU A 49 7.79 -13.10 -10.75
C GLU A 49 6.41 -12.60 -10.34
N GLU A 50 6.22 -12.34 -9.04
CA GLU A 50 4.95 -11.86 -8.46
C GLU A 50 4.61 -10.44 -8.90
N ILE A 51 5.60 -9.56 -9.07
CA ILE A 51 5.38 -8.15 -9.50
C ILE A 51 5.29 -7.97 -11.02
N SER A 52 5.51 -9.03 -11.80
CA SER A 52 5.43 -9.00 -13.27
C SER A 52 4.12 -8.35 -13.76
N PRO A 53 4.15 -7.42 -14.74
CA PRO A 53 5.25 -7.10 -15.65
C PRO A 53 6.26 -6.03 -15.15
N ALA A 54 6.22 -5.61 -13.88
CA ALA A 54 7.23 -4.68 -13.36
C ALA A 54 8.62 -5.34 -13.32
N LYS A 55 9.63 -4.62 -13.82
CA LYS A 55 11.03 -5.08 -13.88
C LYS A 55 11.98 -4.28 -12.99
N ASP A 56 11.64 -3.00 -12.77
CA ASP A 56 12.47 -2.01 -12.07
C ASP A 56 11.68 -1.26 -10.99
N ILE A 57 12.39 -0.66 -10.04
CA ILE A 57 11.87 0.15 -8.92
C ILE A 57 10.93 1.29 -9.39
N SER A 58 11.20 1.85 -10.56
CA SER A 58 10.42 2.91 -11.23
C SER A 58 9.25 2.38 -12.06
N SER A 59 9.23 1.09 -12.39
CA SER A 59 8.21 0.47 -13.26
C SER A 59 6.90 0.12 -12.54
N PHE A 60 6.72 0.55 -11.29
CA PHE A 60 5.47 0.38 -10.54
C PHE A 60 5.22 1.45 -9.47
N ASP A 61 3.95 1.75 -9.25
CA ASP A 61 3.47 2.43 -8.05
C ASP A 61 3.28 1.40 -6.93
N LEU A 62 3.62 1.81 -5.70
CA LEU A 62 3.43 1.02 -4.49
C LEU A 62 2.59 1.83 -3.50
N GLY A 63 1.68 1.18 -2.80
CA GLY A 63 0.83 1.83 -1.81
C GLY A 63 0.22 0.87 -0.80
N TYR A 64 -0.60 1.42 0.09
CA TYR A 64 -1.28 0.73 1.18
C TYR A 64 -2.74 1.14 1.26
N TYR A 65 -3.48 0.49 2.14
CA TYR A 65 -4.85 0.86 2.50
C TYR A 65 -4.82 1.63 3.81
N GLY A 66 -4.95 2.95 3.73
CA GLY A 66 -5.08 3.81 4.90
C GLY A 66 -6.43 3.64 5.59
N THR A 67 -6.65 4.43 6.64
CA THR A 67 -7.90 4.40 7.42
C THR A 67 -9.14 4.51 6.52
N ARG A 68 -10.19 3.77 6.89
CA ARG A 68 -11.44 3.62 6.11
C ARG A 68 -11.26 2.99 4.71
N GLY A 69 -10.15 2.27 4.48
CA GLY A 69 -9.92 1.50 3.24
C GLY A 69 -9.51 2.34 2.03
N ARG A 70 -9.09 3.59 2.25
CA ARG A 70 -8.61 4.48 1.17
C ARG A 70 -7.27 3.98 0.63
N LYS A 71 -7.13 3.88 -0.70
CA LYS A 71 -5.83 3.59 -1.33
C LYS A 71 -4.93 4.83 -1.23
N LEU A 72 -3.76 4.68 -0.64
CA LEU A 72 -2.74 5.73 -0.50
C LEU A 72 -1.43 5.25 -1.12
N THR A 73 -0.79 6.09 -1.93
CA THR A 73 0.52 5.80 -2.53
C THR A 73 1.63 6.07 -1.52
N ILE A 74 2.64 5.20 -1.46
CA ILE A 74 3.81 5.38 -0.59
C ILE A 74 4.83 6.24 -1.34
N CYS A 75 4.89 7.51 -0.93
CA CYS A 75 5.82 8.51 -1.48
C CYS A 75 6.94 8.87 -0.47
N THR A 76 6.69 8.69 0.82
CA THR A 76 7.60 9.03 1.93
C THR A 76 7.83 7.81 2.84
N GLU A 77 8.88 7.87 3.66
CA GLU A 77 9.12 6.85 4.69
C GLU A 77 8.01 6.81 5.75
N GLU A 78 7.37 7.94 6.02
CA GLU A 78 6.24 8.03 6.96
C GLU A 78 5.05 7.21 6.45
N HIS A 79 4.71 7.30 5.16
CA HIS A 79 3.68 6.45 4.56
C HIS A 79 4.03 4.95 4.64
N LEU A 80 5.33 4.60 4.58
CA LEU A 80 5.78 3.22 4.73
C LEU A 80 5.65 2.74 6.19
N ARG A 81 5.99 3.58 7.18
CA ARG A 81 5.80 3.29 8.61
C ARG A 81 4.31 3.15 8.93
N GLU A 82 3.46 4.05 8.44
CA GLU A 82 2.00 3.92 8.56
C GLU A 82 1.47 2.64 7.93
N ALA A 83 2.00 2.24 6.76
CA ALA A 83 1.61 1.01 6.11
C ALA A 83 1.93 -0.21 6.96
N TYR A 84 3.10 -0.27 7.59
CA TYR A 84 3.45 -1.36 8.53
C TYR A 84 2.54 -1.40 9.77
N LEU A 85 2.04 -0.25 10.24
CA LEU A 85 1.06 -0.17 11.32
C LEU A 85 -0.37 -0.53 10.89
N ALA A 86 -0.68 -0.54 9.58
CA ALA A 86 -1.98 -0.86 9.01
C ALA A 86 -2.21 -2.37 8.82
N GLU A 87 -1.71 -3.18 9.75
CA GLU A 87 -1.76 -4.64 9.70
C GLU A 87 -3.16 -5.22 9.95
N SER A 88 -3.49 -6.32 9.27
CA SER A 88 -4.71 -7.07 9.49
C SER A 88 -4.47 -8.57 9.25
N LEU A 89 -5.01 -9.42 10.13
CA LEU A 89 -4.90 -10.89 10.02
C LEU A 89 -3.45 -11.41 9.92
N ASN A 90 -2.51 -10.78 10.64
CA ASN A 90 -1.07 -11.06 10.62
C ASN A 90 -0.39 -10.83 9.24
N TYR A 91 -0.97 -9.95 8.40
CA TYR A 91 -0.38 -9.47 7.16
C TYR A 91 -0.49 -7.95 7.01
N VAL A 92 0.62 -7.30 6.64
CA VAL A 92 0.59 -5.94 6.10
C VAL A 92 0.19 -6.00 4.63
N THR A 93 -0.92 -5.34 4.25
CA THR A 93 -1.42 -5.38 2.87
C THR A 93 -0.94 -4.19 2.04
N PHE A 94 0.01 -4.45 1.13
CA PHE A 94 0.41 -3.49 0.11
C PHE A 94 -0.37 -3.73 -1.20
N TRP A 95 -0.65 -2.66 -1.93
CA TRP A 95 -1.02 -2.76 -3.33
C TRP A 95 0.11 -2.28 -4.22
N LEU A 96 0.26 -2.93 -5.37
CA LEU A 96 1.23 -2.61 -6.40
C LEU A 96 0.49 -2.43 -7.72
N LYS A 97 0.84 -1.39 -8.47
CA LYS A 97 0.32 -1.14 -9.81
C LYS A 97 1.50 -1.03 -10.78
N PRO A 98 1.74 -2.01 -11.65
CA PRO A 98 2.79 -1.97 -12.64
C PRO A 98 2.45 -0.93 -13.72
N HIS A 99 3.46 -0.16 -14.11
CA HIS A 99 3.44 0.66 -15.30
C HIS A 99 3.84 -0.22 -16.48
N THR A 100 2.96 -0.37 -17.47
CA THR A 100 3.40 -0.94 -18.75
C THR A 100 4.41 0.02 -19.37
N HIS A 101 5.61 -0.49 -19.69
CA HIS A 101 6.61 0.19 -20.50
C HIS A 101 6.09 0.33 -21.96
N PHE A 102 5.09 1.18 -22.16
CA PHE A 102 4.94 1.86 -23.44
C PHE A 102 6.00 2.94 -23.47
N GLU A 103 6.99 2.76 -24.35
CA GLU A 103 7.84 3.86 -24.78
C GLU A 103 6.94 5.03 -25.18
N LYS A 104 7.21 6.23 -24.66
CA LYS A 104 6.54 7.45 -25.11
C LYS A 104 7.11 7.89 -26.46
N THR A 105 6.93 7.09 -27.50
CA THR A 105 7.20 7.48 -28.87
C THR A 105 6.00 8.25 -29.43
N SER A 106 6.29 9.42 -30.02
CA SER A 106 5.35 10.40 -30.59
C SER A 106 4.44 11.21 -29.62
N LEU A 107 4.99 12.36 -29.22
CA LEU A 107 4.35 13.70 -29.18
C LEU A 107 2.80 13.77 -29.31
N PRO A 108 2.09 14.34 -28.31
CA PRO A 108 0.71 14.78 -28.54
C PRO A 108 0.70 15.93 -29.56
N LYS A 109 -0.02 15.74 -30.68
CA LYS A 109 -0.25 16.82 -31.66
C LYS A 109 -1.04 17.95 -31.00
N LYS A 110 -0.41 19.12 -30.96
CA LYS A 110 -0.97 20.41 -30.53
C LYS A 110 -2.36 20.64 -31.16
N ARG A 111 -3.36 20.93 -30.33
CA ARG A 111 -4.47 21.85 -30.64
C ARG A 111 -4.61 22.81 -29.49
N GLU A 112 -4.84 24.07 -29.83
CA GLU A 112 -4.61 25.23 -28.99
C GLU A 112 -5.81 25.53 -28.05
N THR A 113 -5.45 25.89 -26.81
CA THR A 113 -5.94 27.04 -26.00
C THR A 113 -7.44 27.39 -26.08
N VAL A 114 -8.19 27.44 -24.97
CA VAL A 114 -8.46 28.61 -24.08
C VAL A 114 -9.57 28.11 -23.11
N ASP A 115 -9.73 28.47 -21.82
CA ASP A 115 -9.20 29.57 -20.99
C ASP A 115 -8.69 29.05 -19.60
N GLU A 116 -8.36 29.95 -18.66
CA GLU A 116 -8.24 29.68 -17.21
C GLU A 116 -9.53 30.11 -16.47
N ASP A 117 -10.00 29.35 -15.46
CA ASP A 117 -10.57 29.84 -14.16
C ASP A 117 -11.43 28.80 -13.42
N GLU A 118 -11.74 29.11 -12.16
CA GLU A 118 -12.67 28.43 -11.23
C GLU A 118 -12.22 27.11 -10.58
N VAL A 119 -11.49 27.29 -9.47
CA VAL A 119 -11.53 26.42 -8.30
C VAL A 119 -12.98 26.17 -7.87
N MET A 120 -13.53 24.98 -8.13
CA MET A 120 -14.86 24.60 -7.65
C MET A 120 -14.80 23.46 -6.64
N CYS A 121 -15.02 23.82 -5.37
CA CYS A 121 -15.32 22.90 -4.28
C CYS A 121 -16.54 22.04 -4.65
N LEU A 122 -16.35 20.73 -4.82
CA LEU A 122 -17.47 19.82 -5.08
C LEU A 122 -18.26 19.57 -3.79
N ASP A 123 -19.36 20.31 -3.67
CA ASP A 123 -20.30 20.23 -2.56
C ASP A 123 -20.86 18.82 -2.31
N PHE A 124 -21.09 18.55 -1.02
CA PHE A 124 -21.68 17.32 -0.54
C PHE A 124 -23.10 17.10 -1.12
N LYS A 125 -23.30 15.96 -1.80
CA LYS A 125 -24.62 15.30 -1.86
C LYS A 125 -24.57 13.95 -1.15
N ALA A 126 -25.08 13.94 0.08
CA ALA A 126 -25.18 12.76 0.92
C ALA A 126 -26.22 11.77 0.36
N SER A 127 -25.76 10.80 -0.44
CA SER A 127 -26.63 9.74 -0.95
C SER A 127 -26.91 8.71 0.15
N LYS A 128 -28.13 8.78 0.71
CA LYS A 128 -28.62 7.86 1.75
C LYS A 128 -28.94 6.50 1.12
N ASN A 129 -28.16 5.47 1.41
CA ASN A 129 -28.63 4.08 1.29
C ASN A 129 -28.56 3.38 2.65
N LYS A 130 -29.74 3.02 3.16
CA LYS A 130 -29.93 2.26 4.41
C LYS A 130 -29.98 0.75 4.10
N LYS A 131 -29.83 -0.04 5.18
CA LYS A 131 -30.09 -1.48 5.32
C LYS A 131 -28.99 -2.39 4.73
N LYS A 132 -28.60 -3.48 5.40
CA LYS A 132 -29.23 -4.17 6.55
C LYS A 132 -28.17 -4.73 7.52
N LYS A 133 -28.49 -4.69 8.82
CA LYS A 133 -27.70 -5.21 9.94
C LYS A 133 -27.81 -6.74 10.00
N ASN A 134 -26.73 -7.42 10.39
CA ASN A 134 -26.73 -8.70 11.12
C ASN A 134 -25.61 -8.61 12.16
N ASP A 135 -25.90 -8.98 13.40
CA ASP A 135 -24.97 -8.95 14.54
C ASP A 135 -24.33 -10.32 14.80
N SER A 136 -23.41 -10.36 15.78
CA SER A 136 -22.56 -11.47 16.26
C SER A 136 -21.45 -11.91 15.29
N VAL A 137 -20.24 -12.22 15.74
CA VAL A 137 -19.79 -12.67 17.07
C VAL A 137 -18.76 -11.73 17.70
N GLU A 138 -18.88 -11.50 19.02
CA GLU A 138 -17.78 -10.98 19.84
C GLU A 138 -16.95 -12.15 20.41
N GLU A 139 -15.73 -12.29 19.93
CA GLU A 139 -14.57 -12.96 20.57
C GLU A 139 -13.33 -12.61 19.70
N ASP A 140 -12.11 -12.66 20.24
CA ASP A 140 -10.80 -12.25 19.62
C ASP A 140 -10.26 -10.81 19.80
N LYS A 141 -11.02 -9.86 20.35
CA LYS A 141 -10.49 -8.50 20.66
C LYS A 141 -9.22 -8.53 21.55
N GLY A 142 -9.09 -9.53 22.41
CA GLY A 142 -7.95 -9.69 23.33
C GLY A 142 -6.63 -10.08 22.63
N LEU A 143 -6.69 -10.97 21.63
CA LEU A 143 -5.50 -11.40 20.86
C LEU A 143 -5.03 -10.30 19.91
N PHE A 144 -5.97 -9.64 19.23
CA PHE A 144 -5.68 -8.53 18.31
C PHE A 144 -5.00 -7.36 19.02
N ASN A 145 -5.49 -6.99 20.22
CA ASN A 145 -4.88 -5.94 21.03
C ASN A 145 -3.48 -6.33 21.54
N ASN A 146 -3.25 -7.59 21.94
CA ASN A 146 -1.93 -8.01 22.44
C ASN A 146 -0.85 -7.94 21.36
N TYR A 147 -1.20 -8.32 20.11
CA TYR A 147 -0.27 -8.25 18.98
C TYR A 147 0.01 -6.81 18.54
N LEU A 148 -1.01 -5.96 18.43
CA LEU A 148 -0.82 -4.54 18.11
C LEU A 148 -0.05 -3.77 19.20
N SER A 149 -0.24 -4.12 20.48
CA SER A 149 0.60 -3.58 21.55
C SER A 149 2.06 -3.99 21.40
N ARG A 150 2.36 -5.26 21.11
CA ARG A 150 3.74 -5.71 20.87
C ARG A 150 4.39 -5.03 19.68
N LEU A 151 3.66 -4.83 18.58
CA LEU A 151 4.16 -4.10 17.42
C LEU A 151 4.37 -2.62 17.73
N ARG A 152 3.50 -2.00 18.53
CA ARG A 152 3.69 -0.62 19.00
C ARG A 152 4.91 -0.51 19.91
N GLU A 153 5.06 -1.39 20.90
CA GLU A 153 6.23 -1.46 21.77
C GLU A 153 7.53 -1.70 20.98
N HIS A 154 7.52 -2.58 19.98
CA HIS A 154 8.67 -2.77 19.08
C HIS A 154 8.93 -1.58 18.15
N MET A 155 7.89 -0.89 17.66
CA MET A 155 8.03 0.34 16.88
C MET A 155 8.58 1.47 17.74
N ASP A 156 8.15 1.61 18.98
CA ASP A 156 8.66 2.59 19.94
C ASP A 156 10.13 2.30 20.29
N GLN A 157 10.52 1.03 20.47
CA GLN A 157 11.94 0.63 20.56
C GLN A 157 12.73 0.93 19.27
N PHE A 158 12.14 0.73 18.10
CA PHE A 158 12.79 1.03 16.81
C PHE A 158 12.95 2.53 16.57
N LEU A 159 11.99 3.35 17.02
CA LEU A 159 12.06 4.81 17.07
C LEU A 159 13.14 5.29 18.04
N ALA A 160 13.30 4.62 19.19
CA ALA A 160 14.36 4.93 20.16
C ALA A 160 15.78 4.59 19.68
N ILE A 161 15.93 3.69 18.70
CA ILE A 161 17.22 3.32 18.06
C ILE A 161 17.52 4.23 16.82
N LEU A 162 16.60 5.14 16.48
CA LEU A 162 16.70 6.04 15.32
C LEU A 162 17.03 7.51 15.68
N ASN A 163 17.15 7.83 16.97
CA ASN A 163 17.69 9.10 17.49
C ASN A 163 19.12 8.90 18.00
#